data_AF-A0A2E9A200-F1
#
_entry.id   AF-A0A2E9A200-F1
#
_cell.length_a   1.000
_cell.length_b   1.000
_cell.length_c   1.000
_cell.angle_alpha   90.00
_cell.angle_beta   90.00
_cell.angle_gamma   90.00
#
_symmetry.space_group_name_H-M   'P 1'
#
loop_
_entity.id
_entity.type
_entity.pdbx_description
1 polymer ?
#
loop_
_entity_poly.entity_id
_entity_poly.type
_entity_poly.pdbx_seq_one_letter_code
_entity_poly.pdbx_strand_id
1 'polypeptide(L)' 'MPKRTDIKKILIIGAGPIVIGQACEFDYSGAQACKSLKDEGYEIVLINSNPATIMTDPELA' A
#
# COMPACT_ATOMS: atom_id res chain seq x y z
N MET A 1 12.39 -16.81 6.16
CA MET A 1 13.36 -16.24 5.21
C MET A 1 13.64 -14.81 5.65
N PRO A 2 14.90 -14.38 5.75
CA PRO A 2 15.22 -13.00 6.11
C PRO A 2 14.79 -12.01 5.02
N LYS A 3 14.76 -10.72 5.36
CA LYS A 3 14.50 -9.61 4.44
C LYS A 3 15.41 -9.70 3.20
N ARG A 4 14.84 -9.46 2.01
CA ARG A 4 15.62 -9.39 0.76
C ARG A 4 16.46 -8.12 0.70
N THR A 5 17.72 -8.25 0.33
CA THR A 5 18.69 -7.13 0.29
C THR A 5 18.82 -6.48 -1.08
N ASP A 6 18.34 -7.15 -2.14
CA ASP A 6 18.39 -6.73 -3.53
C ASP A 6 17.19 -5.88 -3.96
N ILE A 7 16.08 -5.92 -3.20
CA ILE A 7 14.94 -5.01 -3.39
C ILE A 7 15.12 -3.78 -2.51
N LYS A 8 14.94 -2.59 -3.10
CA LYS A 8 14.97 -1.30 -2.38
C LYS A 8 13.67 -0.52 -2.50
N LYS A 9 13.00 -0.63 -3.64
CA LYS A 9 11.75 0.07 -3.98
C LYS A 9 10.66 -0.93 -4.35
N ILE A 10 9.46 -0.73 -3.83
CA ILE A 10 8.30 -1.60 -4.06
C ILE A 10 7.14 -0.74 -4.56
N LEU A 11 6.52 -1.16 -5.67
CA LEU A 11 5.26 -0.60 -6.15
C LEU A 11 4.09 -1.40 -5.55
N ILE A 12 3.20 -0.72 -4.83
CA ILE A 12 1.94 -1.27 -4.34
C ILE A 12 0.81 -0.80 -5.26
N ILE A 13 0.03 -1.76 -5.77
CA ILE A 13 -1.13 -1.49 -6.62
C ILE A 13 -2.39 -1.59 -5.76
N GLY A 14 -3.07 -0.47 -5.57
CA GLY A 14 -4.36 -0.39 -4.87
C GLY A 14 -5.50 -0.95 -5.71
N ALA A 15 -6.63 -1.22 -5.05
CA ALA A 15 -7.79 -1.85 -5.67
C ALA A 15 -8.63 -0.91 -6.55
N GLY A 16 -8.43 0.41 -6.44
CA GLY A 16 -9.27 1.40 -7.11
C GLY A 16 -10.56 1.71 -6.34
N PRO A 17 -11.60 2.26 -7.01
CA PRO A 17 -12.85 2.64 -6.37
C PRO A 17 -13.59 1.47 -5.73
N ILE A 18 -14.35 1.77 -4.68
CA ILE A 18 -15.17 0.79 -3.97
C ILE A 18 -16.31 0.30 -4.87
N VAL A 19 -16.46 -1.02 -4.97
CA VAL A 19 -17.57 -1.70 -5.66
C VAL A 19 -18.08 -2.87 -4.84
N ILE A 20 -19.29 -3.37 -5.15
CA ILE A 20 -19.81 -4.58 -4.50
C ILE A 20 -18.86 -5.74 -4.77
N GLY A 21 -18.40 -6.39 -3.70
CA GLY A 21 -17.42 -7.48 -3.76
C GLY A 21 -15.95 -7.05 -3.78
N GLN A 22 -15.66 -5.74 -3.79
CA GLN A 22 -14.32 -5.19 -3.64
C GLN A 22 -14.39 -3.83 -2.94
N ALA A 23 -14.30 -3.84 -1.62
CA ALA A 23 -14.58 -2.67 -0.79
C ALA A 23 -13.40 -2.27 0.12
N CYS A 24 -13.72 -1.79 1.32
CA CYS A 24 -12.78 -1.11 2.21
C CYS A 24 -11.68 -2.03 2.75
N GLU A 25 -11.83 -3.35 2.62
CA GLU A 25 -10.83 -4.34 3.00
C GLU A 25 -9.48 -4.10 2.30
N PHE A 26 -9.49 -3.51 1.10
CA PHE A 26 -8.27 -3.22 0.35
C PHE A 26 -7.57 -1.93 0.77
N ASP A 27 -8.31 -0.94 1.28
CA ASP A 27 -7.68 0.22 1.92
C ASP A 27 -7.01 -0.21 3.23
N TYR A 28 -7.72 -0.99 4.05
CA TYR A 28 -7.16 -1.56 5.29
C TYR A 28 -5.91 -2.40 5.02
N SER A 29 -5.97 -3.34 4.07
CA SER A 29 -4.84 -4.21 3.73
C SER A 29 -3.69 -3.42 3.06
N GLY A 30 -4.02 -2.48 2.18
CA GLY A 30 -3.05 -1.62 1.50
C GLY A 30 -2.29 -0.73 2.48
N ALA A 31 -3.00 -0.10 3.42
CA ALA A 31 -2.39 0.72 4.46
C ALA A 31 -1.47 -0.10 5.38
N GLN A 32 -1.88 -1.32 5.75
CA GLN A 32 -1.02 -2.24 6.50
C GLN A 32 0.24 -2.65 5.73
N ALA A 33 0.11 -2.89 4.42
CA ALA A 33 1.25 -3.20 3.56
C ALA A 33 2.22 -2.03 3.48
N CYS A 34 1.72 -0.79 3.27
CA CYS A 34 2.54 0.42 3.28
C CYS A 34 3.31 0.56 4.60
N LYS A 35 2.60 0.44 5.73
CA LYS A 35 3.22 0.58 7.05
C LYS A 35 4.30 -0.49 7.29
N SER A 36 3.99 -1.76 7.02
CA SER A 36 4.91 -2.87 7.29
C SER A 36 6.19 -2.77 6.44
N LEU A 37 6.06 -2.44 5.16
CA LEU A 37 7.21 -2.32 4.26
C LEU A 37 8.06 -1.08 4.58
N LYS A 38 7.43 0.02 5.02
CA LYS A 38 8.11 1.24 5.46
C LYS A 38 8.87 1.00 6.77
N ASP A 39 8.27 0.27 7.73
CA ASP A 39 8.92 -0.16 8.98
C ASP A 39 10.12 -1.07 8.72
N GLU A 40 10.07 -1.90 7.67
CA GLU A 40 11.22 -2.67 7.20
C GLU A 40 12.27 -1.83 6.47
N GLY A 41 11.99 -0.57 6.12
CA GLY A 41 12.91 0.34 5.43
C GLY A 41 12.97 0.14 3.92
N TYR A 42 11.87 -0.24 3.27
CA TYR A 42 11.73 -0.14 1.83
C TYR A 42 11.22 1.25 1.44
N GLU A 43 11.62 1.71 0.25
CA GLU A 43 10.96 2.83 -0.41
C GLU A 43 9.67 2.32 -1.07
N ILE A 44 8.56 3.02 -0.86
CA ILE A 44 7.25 2.61 -1.37
C ILE A 44 6.81 3.60 -2.43
N VAL A 45 6.22 3.07 -3.50
CA VAL A 45 5.43 3.84 -4.45
C VAL A 45 4.05 3.19 -4.45
N LEU A 46 3.00 3.99 -4.33
CA LEU A 46 1.62 3.50 -4.33
C LEU A 46 0.84 4.12 -5.49
N ILE A 47 0.05 3.31 -6.17
CA ILE A 47 -0.97 3.80 -7.11
C ILE A 47 -2.34 3.30 -6.68
N ASN A 48 -3.25 4.23 -6.41
CA ASN A 48 -4.65 3.95 -6.20
C ASN A 48 -5.47 5.14 -6.71
N SER A 49 -6.49 4.87 -7.53
CA SER A 49 -7.34 5.92 -8.10
C SER A 49 -8.47 6.33 -7.17
N ASN A 50 -8.70 5.61 -6.06
CA ASN A 50 -9.68 5.99 -5.05
C ASN A 50 -9.08 7.02 -4.09
N PRO A 51 -9.52 8.29 -4.11
CA PRO A 51 -8.97 9.33 -3.24
C PRO A 51 -9.47 9.22 -1.79
N ALA A 52 -10.48 8.39 -1.52
CA ALA A 52 -11.09 8.23 -0.21
C ALA A 52 -10.46 7.05 0.55
N THR A 53 -9.13 6.95 0.54
CA THR A 53 -8.40 5.84 1.17
C THR A 53 -7.26 6.33 2.02
N ILE A 54 -7.07 5.75 3.21
CA ILE A 54 -5.94 6.08 4.09
C ILE A 54 -4.61 5.69 3.42
N MET A 55 -4.60 4.62 2.62
CA MET A 55 -3.40 4.21 1.90
C MET A 55 -2.84 5.25 0.91
N THR A 56 -3.65 6.23 0.50
CA THR A 56 -3.24 7.35 -0.38
C THR A 56 -2.89 8.63 0.37
N ASP A 57 -2.95 8.65 1.70
CA ASP A 57 -2.54 9.82 2.47
C ASP A 57 -1.04 10.10 2.22
N PRO A 58 -0.62 11.37 2.01
CA PRO A 58 0.75 11.72 1.69
C PRO A 58 1.81 11.28 2.71
N GLU A 59 1.39 10.97 3.95
CA GLU A 59 2.29 10.54 5.01
C GLU A 59 2.58 9.02 4.97
N LEU A 60 1.73 8.24 4.27
CA LEU A 60 1.79 6.78 4.32
C LEU A 60 2.75 6.19 3.28
N ALA A 61 2.65 6.61 2.02
CA ALA A 61 3.46 6.13 0.90
C ALA A 61 4.56 7.13 0.53
#